data_AF-A0A7S3XQ59-F1
#
_entry.id   AF-A0A7S3XQ59-F1
#
_cell.length_a   1.000
_cell.length_b   1.000
_cell.length_c   1.000
_cell.angle_alpha   90.00
_cell.angle_beta   90.00
_cell.angle_gamma   90.00
#
_symmetry.space_group_name_H-M   'P 1'
#
loop_
_entity.id
_entity.type
_entity.pdbx_description
1 polymer ?
#
loop_
_entity_poly.entity_id
_entity_poly.type
_entity_poly.pdbx_seq_one_letter_code
_entity_poly.pdbx_strand_id
1 'polypeptide(L)'
;VRRGSRGSAGSLPGAAAVDAAAGAGGEAALGGLAAPPPDQELLSKIEEFLVSGQRQQALDLALEREVWPLAMLISSMIDTGAYQGVVRRYADAALPPGAPLHTLALVFSGQAQGAVAHQGKAGFGGGDRQSILSQWKVNLLALAANRTQGWERLAENLGDRVRDELGDLMAAHAVYLVAGLPVQPPRPNAKLVLPGLDHRLPAHAALRTSQAAGAVHMLEIHDLALRQGAGGAAAAA
;
A
#
# COMPACT_ATOMS: atom_id res chain seq x y z
N VAL A 1 9.79 26.22 -68.40
CA VAL A 1 8.70 26.99 -67.75
C VAL A 1 8.25 26.24 -66.50
N ARG A 2 8.33 26.91 -65.33
CA ARG A 2 7.77 26.59 -63.99
C ARG A 2 8.28 25.32 -63.26
N ARG A 3 9.07 25.49 -62.18
CA ARG A 3 8.70 25.52 -60.72
C ARG A 3 8.13 24.16 -60.27
N GLY A 4 8.70 23.38 -59.34
CA GLY A 4 9.33 23.72 -58.05
C GLY A 4 8.36 23.34 -56.91
N SER A 5 8.66 22.31 -56.10
CA SER A 5 8.02 21.95 -54.81
C SER A 5 8.53 20.56 -54.34
N ARG A 6 9.64 20.42 -53.59
CA ARG A 6 9.78 20.27 -52.12
C ARG A 6 8.53 19.92 -51.27
N GLY A 7 8.66 18.86 -50.45
CA GLY A 7 7.77 18.44 -49.34
C GLY A 7 7.24 17.02 -49.59
N SER A 8 7.25 16.04 -48.69
CA SER A 8 7.23 16.07 -47.23
C SER A 8 7.80 14.75 -46.69
N ALA A 9 8.66 14.82 -45.68
CA ALA A 9 9.11 13.68 -44.90
C ALA A 9 7.96 13.24 -43.97
N GLY A 10 7.61 11.95 -44.03
CA GLY A 10 6.66 11.34 -43.11
C GLY A 10 7.20 11.35 -41.69
N SER A 11 6.68 12.28 -40.89
CA SER A 11 6.97 12.44 -39.47
C SER A 11 6.29 11.34 -38.67
N LEU A 12 7.06 10.67 -37.81
CA LEU A 12 6.59 9.77 -36.75
C LEU A 12 5.67 10.55 -35.77
N PRO A 13 4.57 9.95 -35.27
CA PRO A 13 3.80 10.55 -34.20
C PRO A 13 4.48 10.36 -32.84
N GLY A 14 5.05 11.45 -32.33
CA GLY A 14 4.78 12.02 -31.00
C GLY A 14 4.84 11.10 -29.80
N ALA A 15 6.00 11.11 -29.13
CA ALA A 15 6.10 10.84 -27.70
C ALA A 15 5.21 11.85 -26.94
N ALA A 16 4.19 11.35 -26.24
CA ALA A 16 3.36 12.15 -25.36
C ALA A 16 4.23 12.59 -24.17
N ALA A 17 4.60 13.86 -24.19
CA ALA A 17 5.18 14.56 -23.07
C ALA A 17 4.17 14.57 -21.92
N VAL A 18 4.60 14.09 -20.77
CA VAL A 18 3.94 14.34 -19.49
C VAL A 18 4.21 15.79 -19.13
N ASP A 19 3.22 16.66 -19.36
CA ASP A 19 3.28 18.06 -18.99
C ASP A 19 3.36 18.19 -17.46
N ALA A 20 4.51 18.68 -17.02
CA ALA A 20 4.77 19.18 -15.68
C ALA A 20 4.08 20.55 -15.53
N ALA A 21 2.91 20.56 -14.90
CA ALA A 21 2.27 21.80 -14.45
C ALA A 21 2.95 22.29 -13.16
N ALA A 22 3.94 23.18 -13.31
CA ALA A 22 4.45 24.03 -12.25
C ALA A 22 3.95 25.46 -12.51
N GLY A 23 3.19 26.04 -11.57
CA GLY A 23 2.82 27.45 -11.66
C GLY A 23 1.67 27.91 -10.76
N ALA A 24 2.08 28.36 -9.57
CA ALA A 24 1.56 29.54 -8.85
C ALA A 24 0.18 29.52 -8.16
N GLY A 25 0.21 29.91 -6.88
CA GLY A 25 -0.86 30.68 -6.21
C GLY A 25 -1.79 29.86 -5.33
N GLY A 26 -1.52 29.83 -4.02
CA GLY A 26 -2.44 29.19 -3.07
C GLY A 26 -2.02 29.29 -1.61
N GLU A 27 -1.55 30.46 -1.15
CA GLU A 27 -1.25 30.72 0.27
C GLU A 27 -2.53 31.05 1.07
N ALA A 28 -3.60 30.29 0.86
CA ALA A 28 -4.91 30.56 1.45
C ALA A 28 -5.68 29.27 1.73
N ALA A 29 -5.23 28.46 2.71
CA ALA A 29 -6.05 27.46 3.39
C ALA A 29 -5.32 26.79 4.57
N LEU A 30 -4.86 27.54 5.58
CA LEU A 30 -4.48 26.96 6.88
C LEU A 30 -5.54 27.23 7.98
N GLY A 31 -6.70 27.80 7.63
CA GLY A 31 -7.74 28.18 8.59
C GLY A 31 -8.93 27.22 8.74
N GLY A 32 -8.87 26.00 8.18
CA GLY A 32 -10.07 25.15 8.03
C GLY A 32 -9.95 23.70 8.48
N LEU A 33 -8.95 23.33 9.28
CA LEU A 33 -8.77 21.94 9.75
C LEU A 33 -9.33 21.68 11.15
N ALA A 34 -9.87 22.68 11.84
CA ALA A 34 -10.47 22.49 13.14
C ALA A 34 -11.88 21.95 12.98
N ALA A 35 -12.04 20.62 13.14
CA ALA A 35 -13.32 20.07 13.58
C ALA A 35 -13.83 20.92 14.77
N PRO A 36 -15.15 21.17 14.88
CA PRO A 36 -15.67 21.95 15.99
C PRO A 36 -15.15 21.35 17.30
N PRO A 37 -14.68 22.18 18.25
CA PRO A 37 -14.20 21.68 19.52
C PRO A 37 -15.32 20.85 20.15
N PRO A 38 -14.98 19.70 20.76
CA PRO A 38 -15.98 18.82 21.36
C PRO A 38 -16.82 19.60 22.38
N ASP A 39 -18.12 19.31 22.39
CA ASP A 39 -19.08 19.98 23.27
C ASP A 39 -18.59 19.92 24.72
N GLN A 40 -18.60 21.05 25.42
CA GLN A 40 -18.04 21.13 26.78
C GLN A 40 -18.78 20.20 27.76
N GLU A 41 -20.08 19.97 27.55
CA GLU A 41 -20.86 19.01 28.34
C GLU A 41 -20.39 17.56 28.15
N LEU A 42 -19.99 17.19 26.92
CA LEU A 42 -19.44 15.88 26.63
C LEU A 42 -18.11 15.68 27.34
N LEU A 43 -17.23 16.68 27.29
CA LEU A 43 -15.93 16.64 27.97
C LEU A 43 -16.09 16.45 29.49
N SER A 44 -17.00 17.19 30.12
CA SER A 44 -17.28 17.04 31.56
C SER A 44 -17.76 15.63 31.91
N LYS A 45 -18.65 15.04 31.11
CA LYS A 45 -19.13 13.65 31.35
C LYS A 45 -18.01 12.63 31.20
N ILE A 46 -17.14 12.80 30.20
CA ILE A 46 -15.98 11.91 30.04
C ILE A 46 -15.03 12.06 31.22
N GLU A 47 -14.79 13.30 31.69
CA GLU A 47 -13.99 13.56 32.89
C GLU A 47 -14.58 12.89 34.13
N GLU A 48 -15.88 13.00 34.37
CA GLU A 48 -16.58 12.32 35.47
C GLU A 48 -16.39 10.79 35.44
N PHE A 49 -16.50 10.18 34.24
CA PHE A 49 -16.24 8.75 34.09
C PHE A 49 -14.78 8.38 34.34
N LEU A 50 -13.83 9.21 33.91
CA LEU A 50 -12.40 8.96 34.13
C LEU A 50 -12.01 9.15 35.60
N VAL A 51 -12.52 10.19 36.27
CA VAL A 51 -12.30 10.45 37.70
C VAL A 51 -12.87 9.33 38.56
N SER A 52 -14.02 8.75 38.16
CA SER A 52 -14.61 7.60 38.84
C SER A 52 -13.98 6.24 38.45
N GLY A 53 -12.95 6.23 37.59
CA GLY A 53 -12.24 5.02 37.16
C GLY A 53 -12.98 4.18 36.11
N GLN A 54 -14.11 4.65 35.59
CA GLN A 54 -14.99 3.96 34.64
C GLN A 54 -14.51 4.14 33.19
N ARG A 55 -13.29 3.66 32.90
CA ARG A 55 -12.61 3.83 31.59
C ARG A 55 -13.41 3.30 30.39
N GLN A 56 -14.16 2.21 30.56
CA GLN A 56 -14.97 1.62 29.49
C GLN A 56 -16.14 2.53 29.10
N GLN A 57 -16.86 3.08 30.08
CA GLN A 57 -17.98 3.99 29.81
C GLN A 57 -17.49 5.30 29.18
N ALA A 58 -16.33 5.80 29.62
CA ALA A 58 -15.68 6.94 29.00
C ALA A 58 -15.35 6.68 27.52
N LEU A 59 -14.86 5.46 27.19
CA LEU A 59 -14.58 5.05 25.81
C LEU A 59 -15.87 4.94 24.98
N ASP A 60 -16.91 4.30 25.51
CA ASP A 60 -18.18 4.13 24.81
C ASP A 60 -18.80 5.49 24.45
N LEU A 61 -18.81 6.43 25.41
CA LEU A 61 -19.32 7.78 25.17
C LEU A 61 -18.49 8.55 24.12
N ALA A 62 -17.16 8.38 24.14
CA ALA A 62 -16.28 8.99 23.15
C ALA A 62 -16.49 8.40 21.75
N LEU A 63 -16.79 7.11 21.65
CA LEU A 63 -17.09 6.42 20.38
C LEU A 63 -18.47 6.80 19.84
N GLU A 64 -19.49 6.90 20.70
CA GLU A 64 -20.85 7.32 20.32
C GLU A 64 -20.90 8.73 19.72
N ARG A 65 -19.99 9.60 20.14
CA ARG A 65 -19.84 10.97 19.64
C ARG A 65 -18.72 11.13 18.62
N GLU A 66 -18.09 10.03 18.21
CA GLU A 66 -16.99 10.00 17.24
C GLU A 66 -15.83 10.96 17.57
N VAL A 67 -15.55 11.17 18.86
CA VAL A 67 -14.40 11.98 19.32
C VAL A 67 -13.15 11.11 19.27
N TRP A 68 -12.70 10.82 18.05
CA TRP A 68 -11.63 9.85 17.76
C TRP A 68 -10.33 10.08 18.55
N PRO A 69 -9.79 11.31 18.68
CA PRO A 69 -8.54 11.52 19.42
C PRO A 69 -8.65 11.10 20.89
N LEU A 70 -9.77 11.43 21.53
CA LEU A 70 -10.03 11.10 22.93
C LEU A 70 -10.33 9.60 23.09
N ALA A 71 -11.10 9.01 22.18
CA ALA A 71 -11.34 7.57 22.14
C ALA A 71 -10.03 6.77 21.98
N MET A 72 -9.12 7.21 21.10
CA MET A 72 -7.79 6.60 20.94
C MET A 72 -6.94 6.73 22.20
N LEU A 73 -6.96 7.89 22.85
CA LEU A 73 -6.24 8.11 24.10
C LEU A 73 -6.76 7.21 25.21
N ILE A 74 -8.08 7.17 25.43
CA ILE A 74 -8.70 6.36 26.49
C ILE A 74 -8.47 4.87 26.22
N SER A 75 -8.67 4.40 24.98
CA SER A 75 -8.47 3.00 24.62
C SER A 75 -7.03 2.53 24.78
N SER A 76 -6.03 3.40 24.55
CA SER A 76 -4.62 3.08 24.80
C SER A 76 -4.32 2.74 26.27
N MET A 77 -5.13 3.27 27.19
CA MET A 77 -5.02 3.03 28.64
C MET A 77 -5.81 1.82 29.12
N ILE A 78 -6.63 1.20 28.27
CA ILE A 78 -7.42 0.01 28.60
C ILE A 78 -6.63 -1.24 28.22
N ASP A 79 -6.43 -1.45 26.91
CA ASP A 79 -5.66 -2.56 26.36
C ASP A 79 -5.34 -2.33 24.88
N THR A 80 -4.39 -3.12 24.35
CA THR A 80 -3.95 -3.01 22.95
C THR A 80 -5.06 -3.35 21.95
N GLY A 81 -5.93 -4.31 22.27
CA GLY A 81 -7.05 -4.72 21.41
C GLY A 81 -8.13 -3.63 21.32
N ALA A 82 -8.45 -2.97 22.44
CA ALA A 82 -9.34 -1.80 22.45
C ALA A 82 -8.78 -0.69 21.55
N TYR A 83 -7.50 -0.33 21.72
CA TYR A 83 -6.85 0.68 20.88
C TYR A 83 -6.90 0.32 19.39
N GLN A 84 -6.57 -0.93 19.05
CA GLN A 84 -6.68 -1.45 17.68
C GLN A 84 -8.09 -1.35 17.12
N GLY A 85 -9.10 -1.74 17.90
CA GLY A 85 -10.50 -1.64 17.51
C GLY A 85 -10.93 -0.20 17.21
N VAL A 86 -10.53 0.76 18.05
CA VAL A 86 -10.84 2.19 17.84
C VAL A 86 -10.16 2.73 16.59
N VAL A 87 -8.86 2.46 16.40
CA VAL A 87 -8.12 2.92 15.21
C VAL A 87 -8.72 2.34 13.93
N ARG A 88 -9.16 1.08 13.96
CA ARG A 88 -9.83 0.47 12.81
C ARG A 88 -11.16 1.13 12.49
N ARG A 89 -12.00 1.39 13.51
CA ARG A 89 -13.27 2.11 13.32
C ARG A 89 -13.04 3.51 12.76
N TYR A 90 -12.05 4.24 13.29
CA TYR A 90 -11.64 5.54 12.75
C TYR A 90 -11.18 5.43 11.30
N ALA A 91 -10.29 4.50 10.97
CA ALA A 91 -9.78 4.33 9.62
C ALA A 91 -10.90 4.03 8.63
N ASP A 92 -11.82 3.11 9.00
CA ASP A 92 -12.95 2.74 8.15
C ASP A 92 -14.00 3.85 7.99
N ALA A 93 -14.14 4.75 8.97
CA ALA A 93 -15.09 5.87 8.95
C ALA A 93 -14.55 7.14 8.30
N ALA A 94 -13.28 7.49 8.57
CA ALA A 94 -12.70 8.78 8.20
C ALA A 94 -11.75 8.72 7.00
N LEU A 95 -11.24 7.53 6.63
CA LEU A 95 -10.25 7.39 5.56
C LEU A 95 -10.81 6.58 4.38
N PRO A 96 -10.50 6.95 3.13
CA PRO A 96 -10.92 6.16 1.99
C PRO A 96 -10.35 4.74 2.06
N PRO A 97 -11.17 3.69 1.84
CA PRO A 97 -10.69 2.31 1.79
C PRO A 97 -9.65 2.16 0.68
N GLY A 98 -8.60 1.39 0.94
CA GLY A 98 -7.51 1.15 -0.01
C GLY A 98 -6.52 2.31 -0.21
N ALA A 99 -6.75 3.47 0.41
CA ALA A 99 -5.77 4.55 0.42
C ALA A 99 -4.51 4.19 1.25
N PRO A 100 -3.32 4.68 0.88
CA PRO A 100 -2.08 4.44 1.64
C PRO A 100 -2.19 4.84 3.11
N LEU A 101 -2.90 5.94 3.41
CA LEU A 101 -3.10 6.40 4.78
C LEU A 101 -3.98 5.44 5.60
N HIS A 102 -5.01 4.85 4.99
CA HIS A 102 -5.84 3.82 5.62
C HIS A 102 -4.99 2.59 5.97
N THR A 103 -4.20 2.12 5.00
CA THR A 103 -3.28 0.99 5.19
C THR A 103 -2.27 1.27 6.31
N LEU A 104 -1.64 2.46 6.32
CA LEU A 104 -0.66 2.83 7.34
C LEU A 104 -1.28 2.99 8.73
N ALA A 105 -2.49 3.55 8.86
CA ALA A 105 -3.18 3.65 10.15
C ALA A 105 -3.39 2.27 10.80
N LEU A 106 -3.77 1.27 10.00
CA LEU A 106 -3.92 -0.11 10.47
C LEU A 106 -2.57 -0.76 10.79
N VAL A 107 -1.54 -0.53 9.97
CA VAL A 107 -0.19 -1.05 10.23
C VAL A 107 0.41 -0.47 11.52
N PHE A 108 0.30 0.84 11.73
CA PHE A 108 0.83 1.52 12.92
C PHE A 108 0.10 1.17 14.20
N SER A 109 -1.18 0.79 14.12
CA SER A 109 -1.89 0.24 15.29
C SER A 109 -1.55 -1.23 15.58
N GLY A 110 -0.67 -1.86 14.80
CA GLY A 110 -0.30 -3.27 14.96
C GLY A 110 -1.27 -4.25 14.29
N GLN A 111 -2.17 -3.76 13.43
CA GLN A 111 -3.15 -4.55 12.68
C GLN A 111 -2.69 -4.79 11.23
N ALA A 112 -1.39 -4.94 11.01
CA ALA A 112 -0.78 -5.07 9.69
C ALA A 112 -1.48 -6.14 8.83
N GLN A 113 -1.74 -7.33 9.38
CA GLN A 113 -2.43 -8.40 8.65
C GLN A 113 -3.84 -8.00 8.21
N GLY A 114 -4.56 -7.24 9.05
CA GLY A 114 -5.90 -6.72 8.72
C GLY A 114 -5.88 -5.64 7.64
N ALA A 115 -4.78 -4.90 7.50
CA ALA A 115 -4.62 -3.85 6.49
C ALA A 115 -4.56 -4.41 5.07
N VAL A 116 -3.87 -5.54 4.91
CA VAL A 116 -3.72 -6.25 3.63
C VAL A 116 -4.76 -7.36 3.47
N ALA A 117 -5.52 -7.71 4.50
CA ALA A 117 -6.66 -8.61 4.37
C ALA A 117 -7.75 -8.02 3.47
N HIS A 118 -8.56 -8.89 2.88
CA HIS A 118 -9.69 -8.55 2.01
C HIS A 118 -10.55 -7.43 2.62
N GLN A 119 -10.54 -6.24 2.02
CA GLN A 119 -11.51 -5.20 2.31
C GLN A 119 -12.81 -5.49 1.56
N GLY A 120 -13.48 -6.61 1.92
CA GLY A 120 -14.80 -6.90 1.40
C GLY A 120 -15.34 -8.28 1.77
N LYS A 121 -16.37 -8.31 2.64
CA LYS A 121 -17.57 -9.06 2.24
C LYS A 121 -18.19 -8.25 1.12
N ALA A 122 -18.32 -8.83 -0.06
CA ALA A 122 -19.22 -8.30 -1.08
C ALA A 122 -20.62 -8.26 -0.46
N GLY A 123 -21.09 -7.06 -0.12
CA GLY A 123 -22.52 -6.84 -0.04
C GLY A 123 -23.10 -7.13 -1.42
N PHE A 124 -24.25 -7.77 -1.49
CA PHE A 124 -25.00 -7.94 -2.74
C PHE A 124 -25.32 -6.56 -3.34
N GLY A 125 -24.44 -6.07 -4.20
CA GLY A 125 -24.47 -4.71 -4.72
C GLY A 125 -23.06 -4.27 -5.09
N GLY A 126 -22.68 -4.52 -6.35
CA GLY A 126 -21.36 -4.21 -6.92
C GLY A 126 -21.07 -2.72 -6.96
N GLY A 127 -20.74 -2.14 -5.81
CA GLY A 127 -20.09 -0.84 -5.69
C GLY A 127 -18.59 -1.03 -5.63
N ASP A 128 -17.89 -0.33 -6.53
CA ASP A 128 -16.44 -0.29 -6.72
C ASP A 128 -15.72 0.23 -5.45
N ARG A 129 -15.64 -0.62 -4.42
CA ARG A 129 -14.96 -0.28 -3.18
C ARG A 129 -13.46 -0.37 -3.46
N GLN A 130 -12.82 0.79 -3.52
CA GLN A 130 -11.37 0.92 -3.71
C GLN A 130 -10.63 -0.04 -2.78
N SER A 131 -10.18 -1.16 -3.35
CA SER A 131 -9.36 -2.13 -2.65
C SER A 131 -7.93 -1.59 -2.58
N ILE A 132 -7.17 -2.00 -1.57
CA ILE A 132 -5.71 -1.78 -1.48
C ILE A 132 -4.99 -2.12 -2.81
N LEU A 133 -5.58 -3.06 -3.55
CA LEU A 133 -5.16 -3.53 -4.86
C LEU A 133 -5.25 -2.50 -5.97
N SER A 134 -6.20 -1.56 -5.93
CA SER A 134 -6.31 -0.51 -6.95
C SER A 134 -5.09 0.42 -6.95
N GLN A 135 -4.48 0.63 -5.77
CA GLN A 135 -3.30 1.46 -5.56
C GLN A 135 -2.13 0.64 -4.99
N TRP A 136 -2.01 -0.64 -5.37
CA TRP A 136 -1.03 -1.57 -4.77
C TRP A 136 0.41 -1.03 -4.82
N LYS A 137 0.78 -0.30 -5.88
CA LYS A 137 2.12 0.31 -6.03
C LYS A 137 2.40 1.35 -4.94
N VAL A 138 1.45 2.27 -4.74
CA VAL A 138 1.60 3.35 -3.75
C VAL A 138 1.49 2.79 -2.34
N ASN A 139 0.61 1.81 -2.12
CA ASN A 139 0.52 1.08 -0.86
C ASN A 139 1.82 0.34 -0.55
N LEU A 140 2.42 -0.36 -1.51
CA LEU A 140 3.72 -1.03 -1.34
C LEU A 140 4.83 -0.02 -0.98
N LEU A 141 4.89 1.12 -1.68
CA LEU A 141 5.85 2.17 -1.37
C LEU A 141 5.67 2.71 0.05
N ALA A 142 4.43 2.96 0.46
CA ALA A 142 4.12 3.43 1.81
C ALA A 142 4.58 2.41 2.88
N LEU A 143 4.32 1.11 2.65
CA LEU A 143 4.77 0.03 3.53
C LEU A 143 6.29 -0.11 3.55
N ALA A 144 6.95 0.00 2.39
CA ALA A 144 8.40 -0.11 2.28
C ALA A 144 9.14 1.09 2.87
N ALA A 145 8.53 2.28 2.85
CA ALA A 145 9.06 3.47 3.50
C ALA A 145 8.87 3.44 5.02
N ASN A 146 7.81 2.79 5.51
CA ASN A 146 7.44 2.71 6.92
C ASN A 146 7.50 1.27 7.42
N ARG A 147 8.65 0.61 7.26
CA ARG A 147 8.83 -0.79 7.63
C ARG A 147 8.55 -1.00 9.12
N THR A 148 7.63 -1.92 9.40
CA THR A 148 7.30 -2.39 10.76
C THR A 148 7.77 -3.82 10.93
N GLN A 149 7.70 -4.35 12.15
CA GLN A 149 8.04 -5.74 12.41
C GLN A 149 7.12 -6.68 11.60
N GLY A 150 7.71 -7.54 10.79
CA GLY A 150 6.95 -8.48 9.93
C GLY A 150 6.40 -7.85 8.65
N TRP A 151 6.91 -6.69 8.22
CA TRP A 151 6.55 -6.07 6.94
C TRP A 151 6.86 -6.98 5.73
N GLU A 152 7.84 -7.88 5.83
CA GLU A 152 8.19 -8.82 4.77
C GLU A 152 6.98 -9.72 4.46
N ARG A 153 6.38 -10.31 5.50
CA ARG A 153 5.17 -11.13 5.38
C ARG A 153 3.98 -10.33 4.88
N LEU A 154 3.89 -9.06 5.27
CA LEU A 154 2.85 -8.16 4.83
C LEU A 154 2.95 -7.88 3.32
N ALA A 155 4.15 -7.58 2.84
CA ALA A 155 4.43 -7.34 1.44
C ALA A 155 4.26 -8.63 0.62
N GLU A 156 4.68 -9.78 1.14
CA GLU A 156 4.38 -11.09 0.52
C GLU A 156 2.87 -11.32 0.38
N ASN A 157 2.08 -11.08 1.41
CA ASN A 157 0.63 -11.22 1.33
C ASN A 157 0.00 -10.27 0.32
N LEU A 158 0.52 -9.04 0.20
CA LEU A 158 0.09 -8.10 -0.83
C LEU A 158 0.43 -8.66 -2.23
N GLY A 159 1.61 -9.24 -2.42
CA GLY A 159 2.03 -9.87 -3.65
C GLY A 159 1.17 -11.10 -4.01
N ASP A 160 0.83 -11.93 -3.03
CA ASP A 160 -0.07 -13.07 -3.23
C ASP A 160 -1.44 -12.60 -3.70
N ARG A 161 -1.99 -11.53 -3.10
CA ARG A 161 -3.25 -10.92 -3.55
C ARG A 161 -3.14 -10.30 -4.94
N VAL A 162 -2.02 -9.65 -5.27
CA VAL A 162 -1.82 -9.10 -6.62
C VAL A 162 -1.83 -10.21 -7.67
N ARG A 163 -1.20 -11.35 -7.37
CA ARG A 163 -1.24 -12.54 -8.24
C ARG A 163 -2.65 -13.10 -8.36
N ASP A 164 -3.32 -13.32 -7.25
CA ASP A 164 -4.55 -14.12 -7.19
C ASP A 164 -5.81 -13.31 -7.56
N GLU A 165 -5.86 -12.02 -7.23
CA GLU A 165 -7.02 -11.14 -7.49
C GLU A 165 -6.86 -10.26 -8.75
N LEU A 166 -5.67 -9.73 -9.07
CA LEU A 166 -5.46 -9.00 -10.33
C LEU A 166 -5.02 -9.90 -11.48
N GLY A 167 -4.50 -11.10 -11.20
CA GLY A 167 -3.92 -11.96 -12.24
C GLY A 167 -2.59 -11.46 -12.82
N ASP A 168 -1.97 -10.45 -12.20
CA ASP A 168 -0.70 -9.87 -12.69
C ASP A 168 0.50 -10.51 -11.97
N LEU A 169 1.05 -11.54 -12.61
CA LEU A 169 2.22 -12.26 -12.11
C LEU A 169 3.47 -11.37 -12.04
N MET A 170 3.67 -10.49 -13.01
CA MET A 170 4.85 -9.63 -13.05
C MET A 170 4.82 -8.64 -11.88
N ALA A 171 3.66 -8.03 -11.65
CA ALA A 171 3.45 -7.15 -10.50
C ALA A 171 3.68 -7.89 -9.18
N ALA A 172 3.15 -9.11 -9.02
CA ALA A 172 3.37 -9.92 -7.83
C ALA A 172 4.87 -10.23 -7.61
N HIS A 173 5.58 -10.64 -8.66
CA HIS A 173 7.02 -10.87 -8.59
C HIS A 173 7.80 -9.60 -8.23
N ALA A 174 7.41 -8.43 -8.75
CA ALA A 174 8.00 -7.16 -8.35
C ALA A 174 7.76 -6.86 -6.85
N VAL A 175 6.56 -7.13 -6.33
CA VAL A 175 6.26 -7.00 -4.90
C VAL A 175 7.15 -7.91 -4.07
N TYR A 176 7.33 -9.18 -4.46
CA TYR A 176 8.21 -10.12 -3.76
C TYR A 176 9.67 -9.68 -3.75
N LEU A 177 10.17 -9.16 -4.88
CA LEU A 177 11.53 -8.62 -4.97
C LEU A 177 11.71 -7.42 -4.04
N VAL A 178 10.73 -6.50 -3.98
CA VAL A 178 10.74 -5.36 -3.05
C VAL A 178 10.67 -5.83 -1.59
N ALA A 179 9.93 -6.90 -1.32
CA ALA A 179 9.86 -7.54 -0.01
C ALA A 179 11.17 -8.23 0.41
N GLY A 180 12.15 -8.32 -0.49
CA GLY A 180 13.41 -9.03 -0.25
C GLY A 180 13.27 -10.55 -0.24
N LEU A 181 12.21 -11.08 -0.85
CA LEU A 181 12.03 -12.53 -0.98
C LEU A 181 13.12 -13.10 -1.89
N PRO A 182 13.94 -14.05 -1.42
CA PRO A 182 14.98 -14.64 -2.25
C PRO A 182 14.34 -15.47 -3.37
N VAL A 183 15.05 -15.55 -4.49
CA VAL A 183 14.70 -16.45 -5.58
C VAL A 183 14.82 -17.90 -5.11
N GLN A 184 13.77 -18.67 -5.37
CA GLN A 184 13.61 -20.04 -4.90
C GLN A 184 13.80 -21.04 -6.03
N PRO A 185 14.21 -22.29 -5.74
CA PRO A 185 14.18 -23.35 -6.73
C PRO A 185 12.73 -23.64 -7.17
N PRO A 186 12.54 -24.13 -8.41
CA PRO A 186 11.21 -24.46 -8.93
C PRO A 186 10.56 -25.56 -8.08
N ARG A 187 9.58 -25.14 -7.27
CA ARG A 187 8.73 -26.02 -6.46
C ARG A 187 7.28 -25.55 -6.61
N PRO A 188 6.27 -26.43 -6.48
CA PRO A 188 4.87 -26.02 -6.65
C PRO A 188 4.43 -24.84 -5.76
N ASN A 189 5.00 -24.75 -4.56
CA ASN A 189 4.70 -23.71 -3.57
C ASN A 189 5.68 -22.53 -3.61
N ALA A 190 6.61 -22.48 -4.57
CA ALA A 190 7.53 -21.36 -4.68
C ALA A 190 6.76 -20.10 -5.08
N LYS A 191 7.07 -18.96 -4.45
CA LYS A 191 6.42 -17.67 -4.79
C LYS A 191 7.19 -16.92 -5.88
N LEU A 192 8.50 -17.09 -5.94
CA LEU A 192 9.39 -16.43 -6.89
C LEU A 192 10.51 -17.39 -7.31
N VAL A 193 10.57 -17.73 -8.60
CA VAL A 193 11.61 -18.60 -9.19
C VAL A 193 12.36 -17.84 -10.28
N LEU A 194 11.63 -17.36 -11.27
CA LEU A 194 12.16 -16.44 -12.28
C LEU A 194 11.21 -15.26 -12.41
N PRO A 195 11.69 -14.01 -12.30
CA PRO A 195 10.83 -12.84 -12.45
C PRO A 195 10.03 -12.90 -13.76
N GLY A 196 8.74 -12.54 -13.70
CA GLY A 196 7.83 -12.62 -14.85
C GLY A 196 7.47 -14.01 -15.40
N LEU A 197 8.03 -15.12 -14.91
CA LEU A 197 7.76 -16.46 -15.45
C LEU A 197 6.95 -17.32 -14.48
N ASP A 198 5.81 -17.83 -14.94
CA ASP A 198 5.05 -18.80 -14.15
C ASP A 198 5.69 -20.19 -14.25
N HIS A 199 6.36 -20.62 -13.18
CA HIS A 199 7.01 -21.92 -13.08
C HIS A 199 6.01 -23.07 -12.89
N ARG A 200 4.72 -22.79 -12.64
CA ARG A 200 3.65 -23.80 -12.51
C ARG A 200 3.22 -24.32 -13.87
N LEU A 201 3.51 -23.59 -14.94
CA LEU A 201 3.23 -24.00 -16.31
C LEU A 201 4.33 -24.95 -16.80
N PRO A 202 4.01 -26.20 -17.20
CA PRO A 202 5.00 -27.17 -17.67
C PRO A 202 5.84 -26.67 -18.86
N ALA A 203 5.25 -25.84 -19.73
CA ALA A 203 5.94 -25.24 -20.87
C ALA A 203 7.09 -24.30 -20.45
N HIS A 204 6.97 -23.65 -19.29
CA HIS A 204 7.97 -22.73 -18.77
C HIS A 204 9.06 -23.43 -17.95
N ALA A 205 8.75 -24.59 -17.38
CA ALA A 205 9.73 -25.40 -16.66
C ALA A 205 10.90 -25.85 -17.55
N ALA A 206 10.66 -26.05 -18.85
CA ALA A 206 11.70 -26.44 -19.80
C ALA A 206 12.60 -25.28 -20.25
N LEU A 207 12.28 -24.03 -19.89
CA LEU A 207 13.01 -22.80 -20.27
C LEU A 207 13.25 -22.61 -21.78
N ARG A 208 12.40 -23.20 -22.63
CA ARG A 208 12.53 -23.11 -24.10
C ARG A 208 11.75 -21.95 -24.73
N THR A 209 10.99 -21.21 -23.94
CA THR A 209 10.17 -20.11 -24.43
C THR A 209 10.95 -18.81 -24.44
N SER A 210 10.57 -17.88 -25.33
CA SER A 210 11.12 -16.52 -25.33
C SER A 210 10.88 -15.80 -24.01
N GLN A 211 9.75 -16.08 -23.34
CA GLN A 211 9.46 -15.58 -22.00
C GLN A 211 10.47 -16.08 -20.96
N ALA A 212 10.87 -17.36 -21.02
CA ALA A 212 11.88 -17.89 -20.12
C ALA A 212 13.26 -17.24 -20.33
N ALA A 213 13.66 -16.99 -21.58
CA ALA A 213 14.89 -16.25 -21.88
C ALA A 213 14.86 -14.84 -21.28
N GLY A 214 13.75 -14.11 -21.43
CA GLY A 214 13.57 -12.79 -20.80
C GLY A 214 13.63 -12.85 -19.27
N ALA A 215 13.05 -13.89 -18.67
CA ALA A 215 13.04 -14.09 -17.24
C ALA A 215 14.43 -14.36 -16.65
N VAL A 216 15.27 -15.11 -17.38
CA VAL A 216 16.69 -15.31 -17.03
C VAL A 216 17.46 -14.00 -17.07
N HIS A 217 17.27 -13.17 -18.11
CA HIS A 217 17.92 -11.86 -18.16
C HIS A 217 17.49 -10.94 -17.00
N MET A 218 16.20 -10.93 -16.64
CA MET A 218 15.74 -10.14 -15.49
C MET A 218 16.34 -10.63 -14.16
N LEU A 219 16.51 -11.95 -14.00
CA LEU A 219 17.21 -12.51 -12.85
C LEU A 219 18.67 -12.06 -12.81
N GLU A 220 19.37 -12.12 -13.96
CA GLU A 220 20.76 -11.66 -14.05
C GLU A 220 20.91 -10.18 -13.70
N ILE A 221 20.01 -9.33 -14.20
CA ILE A 221 19.97 -7.90 -13.86
C ILE A 221 19.75 -7.72 -12.35
N HIS A 222 18.85 -8.50 -11.75
CA HIS A 222 18.59 -8.44 -10.31
C HIS A 222 19.83 -8.83 -9.50
N ASP A 223 20.50 -9.93 -9.85
CA ASP A 223 21.72 -10.39 -9.18
C ASP A 223 22.86 -9.37 -9.32
N LEU A 224 23.01 -8.74 -10.48
CA LEU A 224 23.97 -7.65 -10.69
C LEU A 224 23.65 -6.44 -9.82
N ALA A 225 22.38 -6.05 -9.71
CA ALA A 225 21.96 -4.95 -8.85
C ALA A 225 22.27 -5.23 -7.37
N LEU A 226 22.03 -6.45 -6.89
CA LEU A 226 22.37 -6.86 -5.52
C LEU A 226 23.88 -6.79 -5.26
N ARG A 227 24.71 -7.24 -6.22
CA ARG A 227 26.18 -7.17 -6.11
C ARG A 227 26.68 -5.73 -6.03
N GLN A 228 26.11 -4.82 -6.83
CA GLN A 228 26.46 -3.40 -6.78
C GLN A 228 26.07 -2.76 -5.45
N GLY A 229 24.88 -3.09 -4.91
CA GLY A 229 24.45 -2.62 -3.59
C GLY A 229 25.37 -3.09 -2.46
N ALA A 230 25.79 -4.36 -2.50
CA ALA A 230 26.72 -4.92 -1.51
C ALA A 230 28.13 -4.31 -1.62
N GLY A 231 28.62 -4.09 -2.84
CA GLY A 231 29.92 -3.45 -3.10
C GLY A 231 29.94 -1.97 -2.70
N GLY A 232 28.84 -1.25 -2.89
CA GLY A 232 28.69 0.15 -2.46
C GLY A 232 28.65 0.31 -0.94
N ALA A 233 27.99 -0.61 -0.22
CA ALA A 233 27.98 -0.61 1.24
C ALA A 233 29.36 -0.93 1.85
N ALA A 234 30.14 -1.81 1.21
CA ALA A 234 31.50 -2.14 1.63
C ALA A 234 32.53 -1.05 1.31
N ALA A 235 32.28 -0.19 0.31
CA ALA A 235 33.14 0.94 -0.04
C ALA A 235 32.84 2.23 0.75
N ALA A 236 31.69 2.29 1.44
CA ALA A 236 31.25 3.44 2.24
C ALA A 236 31.47 3.28 3.76
N ALA A 237 32.03 2.14 4.19
CA ALA A 237 32.41 1.84 5.57
C ALA A 237 33.94 1.84 5.72
#